data_AF-A0A1G3HTD2-F1
#
_entry.id   AF-A0A1G3HTD2-F1
#
_cell.length_a   1.000
_cell.length_b   1.000
_cell.length_c   1.000
_cell.angle_alpha   90.00
_cell.angle_beta   90.00
_cell.angle_gamma   90.00
#
_symmetry.space_group_name_H-M   'P 1'
#
loop_
_entity.id
_entity.type
_entity.pdbx_description
1 polymer ?
#
loop_
_entity_poly.entity_id
_entity_poly.type
_entity_poly.pdbx_seq_one_letter_code
_entity_poly.pdbx_strand_id
1 'polypeptide(L)'
;MYLRESKQRRADGKVVTYLQLAENVWDAAKGRSQASIVHNCGRADDPDVVERLRRLAKSILRRCSPEEIVGAGAGGDSPYTAYLYGTTAYEGDRNDNNMARGSMAITYREPDLQIDSISVSNPNPSSGEGLTATWTVTNRGTRDTRVNSWSDGLYLSRDASLDYGDYPLQISAVSLTQNGQPKYLKPGESYTWSASFNLPESISGDFHLIVKADTAIYRNPWNNEPSTIREGLAALARLGPEAGTVNEFQGEGNNVASIALPITLATPPDLQVATVTAPDAVVAGQNFTVGYRVTNAGGDTPSTRRAGTTWSTYRKTASSMSIRIATSAICSTAAVLPAAAATTPASPSPRRGISKGRTTFSSLPTRPGFWVTAGATARVAKSANSAMNKTTRPRPRNRS
;
A
#
# COMPACT_ATOMS: atom_id res chain seq x y z
N MET A 1 84.59 -20.68 -24.10
CA MET A 1 83.55 -21.23 -25.01
C MET A 1 82.18 -20.71 -24.59
N TYR A 2 81.27 -20.48 -25.53
CA TYR A 2 79.92 -19.99 -25.29
C TYR A 2 78.95 -20.53 -26.35
N LEU A 3 77.67 -20.63 -26.00
CA LEU A 3 76.63 -21.02 -26.94
C LEU A 3 76.18 -19.78 -27.73
N ARG A 4 76.19 -19.86 -29.05
CA ARG A 4 75.73 -18.80 -29.95
C ARG A 4 74.60 -19.30 -30.84
N GLU A 5 73.73 -18.38 -31.22
CA GLU A 5 72.70 -18.61 -32.23
C GLU A 5 73.17 -18.15 -33.60
N SER A 6 72.89 -18.96 -34.62
CA SER A 6 73.06 -18.59 -36.02
C SER A 6 71.74 -18.77 -36.75
N LYS A 7 71.27 -17.71 -37.39
CA LYS A 7 70.03 -17.72 -38.16
C LYS A 7 70.36 -17.98 -39.63
N GLN A 8 69.77 -19.01 -40.20
CA GLN A 8 69.87 -19.30 -41.62
C GLN A 8 68.50 -19.13 -42.27
N ARG A 9 68.44 -18.30 -43.32
CA ARG A 9 67.24 -18.10 -44.11
C ARG A 9 67.22 -19.13 -45.24
N ARG A 10 66.14 -19.91 -45.30
CA ARG A 10 65.92 -20.91 -46.35
C ARG A 10 65.31 -20.25 -47.59
N ALA A 11 65.39 -20.95 -48.72
CA ALA A 11 64.87 -20.46 -50.01
C ALA A 11 63.35 -20.19 -50.00
N ASP A 12 62.61 -20.82 -49.07
CA ASP A 12 61.18 -20.61 -48.81
C ASP A 12 60.88 -19.34 -47.97
N GLY A 13 61.89 -18.56 -47.63
CA GLY A 13 61.78 -17.33 -46.84
C GLY A 13 61.72 -17.54 -45.33
N LYS A 14 61.62 -18.78 -44.84
CA LYS A 14 61.61 -19.11 -43.40
C LYS A 14 63.00 -19.01 -42.81
N VAL A 15 63.09 -18.56 -41.56
CA VAL A 15 64.34 -18.46 -40.80
C VAL A 15 64.41 -19.60 -39.80
N VAL A 16 65.48 -20.39 -39.86
CA VAL A 16 65.77 -21.46 -38.92
C VAL A 16 66.97 -21.06 -38.07
N THR A 17 66.85 -21.20 -36.75
CA THR A 17 67.91 -20.91 -35.79
C THR A 17 68.68 -22.18 -35.45
N TYR A 18 70.00 -22.12 -35.55
CA TYR A 18 70.92 -23.17 -35.14
C TYR A 18 71.71 -22.73 -33.91
N LEU A 19 71.97 -23.68 -33.01
CA LEU A 19 72.80 -23.48 -31.83
C LEU A 19 74.21 -23.99 -32.10
N GLN A 20 75.22 -23.20 -31.76
CA GLN A 20 76.62 -23.53 -32.00
C GLN A 20 77.45 -23.23 -30.75
N LEU A 21 78.31 -24.15 -30.35
CA LEU A 21 79.34 -23.88 -29.36
C LEU A 21 80.51 -23.19 -30.05
N ALA A 22 80.86 -22.00 -29.59
CA ALA A 22 81.91 -21.17 -30.16
C ALA A 22 82.93 -20.75 -29.11
N GLU A 23 84.12 -20.40 -29.57
CA GLU A 23 85.16 -19.77 -28.76
C GLU A 23 85.79 -18.60 -29.50
N ASN A 24 86.35 -17.64 -28.77
CA ASN A 24 87.04 -16.52 -29.37
C ASN A 24 88.53 -16.86 -29.49
N VAL A 25 89.05 -16.84 -30.71
CA VAL A 25 90.46 -17.09 -31.01
C VAL A 25 91.06 -15.81 -31.59
N TRP A 26 92.27 -15.44 -31.15
CA TRP A 26 92.97 -14.27 -31.66
C TRP A 26 93.46 -14.51 -33.09
N ASP A 27 93.04 -13.68 -34.04
CA ASP A 27 93.54 -13.70 -35.42
C ASP A 27 94.59 -12.58 -35.59
N ALA A 28 95.86 -12.98 -35.57
CA ALA A 28 97.00 -12.05 -35.65
C ALA A 28 97.09 -11.33 -37.00
N ALA A 29 96.57 -11.92 -38.08
CA ALA A 29 96.58 -11.30 -39.40
C ALA A 29 95.54 -10.18 -39.53
N LYS A 30 94.41 -10.30 -38.81
CA LYS A 30 93.35 -9.27 -38.77
C LYS A 30 93.42 -8.35 -37.55
N GLY A 31 94.35 -8.59 -36.64
CA GLY A 31 94.53 -7.82 -35.40
C GLY A 31 93.30 -7.82 -34.48
N ARG A 32 92.48 -8.87 -34.51
CA ARG A 32 91.23 -8.94 -33.71
C ARG A 32 90.87 -10.37 -33.32
N SER A 33 90.16 -10.52 -32.20
CA SER A 33 89.52 -11.78 -31.82
C SER A 33 88.39 -12.13 -32.77
N GLN A 34 88.38 -13.37 -33.27
CA GLN A 34 87.33 -13.90 -34.13
C GLN A 34 86.69 -15.13 -33.49
N ALA A 35 85.35 -15.22 -33.59
CA ALA A 35 84.61 -16.38 -33.10
C ALA A 35 84.84 -17.59 -34.02
N SER A 36 85.51 -18.61 -33.47
CA SER A 36 85.66 -19.94 -34.08
C SER A 36 84.53 -20.86 -33.60
N ILE A 37 83.96 -21.64 -34.52
CA ILE A 37 82.91 -22.61 -34.18
C ILE A 37 83.59 -23.91 -33.76
N VAL A 38 83.38 -24.31 -32.51
CA VAL A 38 83.89 -25.57 -31.96
C VAL A 38 82.96 -26.72 -32.33
N HIS A 39 81.65 -26.51 -32.21
CA HIS A 39 80.66 -27.54 -32.53
C HIS A 39 79.32 -26.95 -32.97
N ASN A 40 78.66 -27.58 -33.94
CA ASN A 40 77.29 -27.23 -34.33
C ASN A 40 76.31 -28.19 -33.65
N CYS A 41 75.53 -27.67 -32.70
CA CYS A 41 74.65 -28.47 -31.86
C CYS A 41 73.38 -28.92 -32.57
N GLY A 42 72.99 -28.24 -33.66
CA GLY A 42 71.76 -28.50 -34.41
C GLY A 42 70.73 -27.38 -34.31
N ARG A 43 69.48 -27.65 -34.70
CA ARG A 43 68.41 -26.65 -34.66
C ARG A 43 67.97 -26.37 -33.22
N ALA A 44 67.66 -25.11 -32.93
CA ALA A 44 67.24 -24.72 -31.59
C ALA A 44 65.88 -25.32 -31.16
N ASP A 45 65.02 -25.65 -32.12
CA ASP A 45 63.67 -26.19 -31.91
C ASP A 45 63.62 -27.73 -31.87
N ASP A 46 64.75 -28.41 -32.00
CA ASP A 46 64.83 -29.87 -31.95
C ASP A 46 64.94 -30.34 -30.48
N PRO A 47 63.98 -31.14 -29.98
CA PRO A 47 63.97 -31.58 -28.58
C PRO A 47 65.21 -32.42 -28.21
N ASP A 48 65.81 -33.14 -29.15
CA ASP A 48 67.02 -33.92 -28.90
C ASP A 48 68.24 -33.02 -28.72
N VAL A 49 68.29 -31.88 -29.42
CA VAL A 49 69.32 -30.86 -29.22
C VAL A 49 69.21 -30.27 -27.81
N VAL A 50 67.99 -29.95 -27.38
CA VAL A 50 67.74 -29.43 -26.03
C VAL A 50 68.16 -30.43 -24.97
N GLU A 51 67.84 -31.71 -25.14
CA GLU A 51 68.23 -32.74 -24.16
C GLU A 51 69.74 -32.98 -24.11
N ARG A 52 70.43 -32.94 -25.26
CA ARG A 52 71.91 -32.98 -25.27
C ARG A 52 72.53 -31.78 -24.55
N LEU A 53 71.99 -30.57 -24.75
CA LEU A 53 72.45 -29.38 -24.04
C LEU A 53 72.16 -29.46 -22.54
N ARG A 54 71.03 -30.03 -22.11
CA ARG A 54 70.77 -30.29 -20.67
C ARG A 54 71.81 -31.22 -20.07
N ARG A 55 72.20 -32.28 -20.78
CA ARG A 55 73.26 -33.21 -20.33
C ARG A 55 74.61 -32.50 -20.24
N LEU A 56 74.95 -31.68 -21.24
CA LEU A 56 76.17 -30.88 -21.22
C LEU A 56 76.17 -29.89 -20.03
N ALA A 57 75.08 -29.17 -19.81
CA ALA A 57 74.94 -28.25 -18.69
C ALA A 57 75.09 -28.97 -17.34
N LYS A 58 74.45 -30.13 -17.16
CA LYS A 58 74.65 -30.96 -15.96
C LYS A 58 76.12 -31.37 -15.76
N SER A 59 76.84 -31.66 -16.84
CA SER A 59 78.27 -32.00 -16.77
C SER A 59 79.13 -30.80 -16.39
N ILE A 60 78.82 -29.60 -16.89
CA ILE A 60 79.52 -28.35 -16.55
C ILE A 60 79.25 -27.98 -15.09
N LEU A 61 77.99 -28.09 -14.65
CA LEU A 61 77.58 -27.80 -13.27
C LEU A 61 78.20 -28.72 -12.21
N ARG A 62 78.72 -29.89 -12.61
CA ARG A 62 79.52 -30.75 -11.72
C ARG A 62 80.94 -30.23 -11.48
N ARG A 63 81.39 -29.24 -12.25
CA ARG A 63 82.76 -28.70 -12.21
C ARG A 63 82.81 -27.23 -11.78
N CYS A 64 81.78 -26.46 -12.06
CA CYS A 64 81.62 -25.08 -11.61
C CYS A 64 80.16 -24.89 -11.16
N SER A 65 79.91 -24.37 -9.96
CA SER A 65 78.55 -24.20 -9.47
C SER A 65 77.85 -23.01 -10.18
N PRO A 66 76.51 -22.97 -10.25
CA PRO A 66 75.79 -21.83 -10.83
C PRO A 66 76.17 -20.49 -10.19
N GLU A 67 76.45 -20.50 -8.87
CA GLU A 67 76.84 -19.33 -8.09
C GLU A 67 78.23 -18.81 -8.49
N GLU A 68 79.16 -19.71 -8.84
CA GLU A 68 80.49 -19.39 -9.38
C GLU A 68 80.44 -18.89 -10.84
N ILE A 69 79.44 -19.33 -11.63
CA ILE A 69 79.31 -19.02 -13.06
C ILE A 69 78.67 -17.65 -13.32
N VAL A 70 77.64 -17.28 -12.55
CA VAL A 70 76.79 -16.12 -12.85
C VAL A 70 77.10 -14.92 -11.94
N GLY A 71 77.91 -15.13 -10.89
CA GLY A 71 78.07 -14.18 -9.80
C GLY A 71 76.82 -14.12 -8.93
N ALA A 72 77.01 -14.00 -7.61
CA ALA A 72 75.90 -13.89 -6.67
C ALA A 72 75.02 -12.67 -7.02
N GLY A 73 73.88 -12.89 -7.69
CA GLY A 73 72.95 -11.81 -8.03
C GLY A 73 72.06 -11.98 -9.27
N ALA A 74 72.11 -13.09 -10.01
CA ALA A 74 71.25 -13.27 -11.19
C ALA A 74 70.33 -14.51 -11.17
N GLY A 75 69.92 -14.96 -9.99
CA GLY A 75 68.65 -15.66 -9.82
C GLY A 75 67.56 -14.60 -9.67
N GLY A 76 66.50 -14.66 -10.48
CA GLY A 76 65.43 -13.67 -10.43
C GLY A 76 64.74 -13.64 -9.07
N ASP A 77 65.18 -12.74 -8.20
CA ASP A 77 64.43 -12.26 -7.04
C ASP A 77 63.21 -11.51 -7.58
N SER A 78 62.16 -12.24 -7.93
CA SER A 78 60.85 -11.61 -7.98
C SER A 78 60.42 -11.45 -6.51
N PRO A 79 60.29 -10.22 -5.99
CA PRO A 79 59.81 -9.99 -4.63
C PRO A 79 58.43 -10.62 -4.40
N TYR A 80 57.69 -10.87 -5.49
CA TYR A 80 56.44 -11.63 -5.48
C TYR A 80 56.62 -13.09 -5.03
N THR A 81 57.68 -13.76 -5.48
CA THR A 81 57.97 -15.15 -5.06
C THR A 81 58.43 -15.23 -3.61
N ALA A 82 59.29 -14.33 -3.15
CA ALA A 82 59.74 -14.29 -1.75
C ALA A 82 58.58 -13.99 -0.79
N TYR A 83 57.68 -13.07 -1.17
CA TYR A 83 56.43 -12.81 -0.43
C TYR A 83 55.53 -14.04 -0.38
N LEU A 84 55.35 -14.77 -1.50
CA LEU A 84 54.56 -15.99 -1.53
C LEU A 84 55.18 -17.10 -0.65
N TYR A 85 56.50 -17.33 -0.68
CA TYR A 85 57.13 -18.32 0.20
C TYR A 85 57.07 -17.95 1.70
N GLY A 86 57.00 -16.67 2.03
CA GLY A 86 56.83 -16.19 3.42
C GLY A 86 55.38 -16.18 3.91
N THR A 87 54.39 -16.21 3.00
CA THR A 87 52.95 -16.09 3.33
C THR A 87 52.13 -17.32 2.93
N THR A 88 52.73 -18.30 2.26
CA THR A 88 52.08 -19.54 1.84
C THR A 88 52.90 -20.74 2.30
N ALA A 89 52.21 -21.79 2.76
CA ALA A 89 52.84 -23.08 3.00
C ALA A 89 52.91 -23.85 1.68
N TYR A 90 54.10 -24.34 1.32
CA TYR A 90 54.25 -25.25 0.19
C TYR A 90 53.86 -26.67 0.63
N GLU A 91 52.76 -27.20 0.08
CA GLU A 91 52.21 -28.50 0.47
C GLU A 91 52.34 -29.59 -0.62
N GLY A 92 52.93 -29.26 -1.77
CA GLY A 92 53.16 -30.20 -2.88
C GLY A 92 51.85 -30.85 -3.36
N ASP A 93 51.87 -32.18 -3.54
CA ASP A 93 50.71 -32.97 -3.98
C ASP A 93 49.52 -32.93 -3.00
N ARG A 94 49.71 -32.40 -1.78
CA ARG A 94 48.67 -32.31 -0.73
C ARG A 94 47.93 -30.98 -0.72
N ASN A 95 48.21 -30.08 -1.66
CA ASN A 95 47.53 -28.78 -1.77
C ASN A 95 46.02 -28.89 -2.16
N ASP A 96 45.48 -30.10 -2.19
CA ASP A 96 44.07 -30.43 -2.43
C ASP A 96 43.26 -30.63 -1.14
N ASN A 97 43.92 -30.69 0.03
CA ASN A 97 43.27 -31.02 1.31
C ASN A 97 43.04 -29.81 2.25
N ASN A 98 43.30 -28.59 1.76
CA ASN A 98 43.13 -27.33 2.50
C ASN A 98 41.69 -26.81 2.58
N MET A 99 40.73 -27.58 2.07
CA MET A 99 39.32 -27.22 2.08
C MET A 99 38.51 -28.34 2.71
N ALA A 100 38.10 -28.12 3.96
CA ALA A 100 37.09 -28.94 4.61
C ALA A 100 35.72 -28.23 4.55
N ARG A 101 34.65 -29.00 4.50
CA ARG A 101 33.27 -28.50 4.58
C ARG A 101 32.57 -29.19 5.75
N GLY A 102 31.97 -28.39 6.62
CA GLY A 102 31.08 -28.89 7.67
C GLY A 102 29.65 -28.45 7.38
N SER A 103 28.69 -29.35 7.58
CA SER A 103 27.28 -28.97 7.63
C SER A 103 26.92 -28.56 9.05
N MET A 104 26.29 -27.40 9.20
CA MET A 104 25.66 -26.98 10.45
C MET A 104 24.15 -26.92 10.23
N ALA A 105 23.40 -27.66 11.03
CA ALA A 105 21.95 -27.55 11.04
C ALA A 105 21.56 -26.23 11.73
N ILE A 106 20.92 -25.32 10.99
CA ILE A 106 20.31 -24.12 11.56
C ILE A 106 18.84 -24.44 11.81
N THR A 107 18.45 -24.59 13.07
CA THR A 107 17.04 -24.74 13.45
C THR A 107 16.39 -23.37 13.48
N TYR A 108 15.59 -23.08 12.48
CA TYR A 108 14.84 -21.84 12.39
C TYR A 108 13.60 -21.89 13.30
N ARG A 109 13.36 -20.82 14.08
CA ARG A 109 12.22 -20.73 15.00
C ARG A 109 11.62 -19.34 14.98
N GLU A 110 10.30 -19.29 14.89
CA GLU A 110 9.51 -18.07 14.70
C GLU A 110 8.24 -18.12 15.55
N PRO A 111 7.72 -16.95 15.98
CA PRO A 111 6.34 -16.83 16.39
C PRO A 111 5.40 -17.01 15.18
N ASP A 112 4.16 -17.42 15.43
CA ASP A 112 3.08 -17.58 14.44
C ASP A 112 1.76 -17.28 15.16
N LEU A 113 1.29 -16.03 15.09
CA LEU A 113 0.10 -15.51 15.75
C LEU A 113 -1.13 -15.86 14.93
N GLN A 114 -1.99 -16.69 15.48
CA GLN A 114 -3.24 -17.07 14.82
C GLN A 114 -4.44 -16.72 15.68
N ILE A 115 -5.51 -16.26 15.04
CA ILE A 115 -6.77 -15.97 15.71
C ILE A 115 -7.54 -17.29 15.87
N ASP A 116 -7.79 -17.68 17.12
CA ASP A 116 -8.49 -18.92 17.45
C ASP A 116 -10.02 -18.73 17.52
N SER A 117 -10.48 -17.58 18.01
CA SER A 117 -11.91 -17.32 18.14
C SER A 117 -12.22 -15.83 18.07
N ILE A 118 -13.42 -15.53 17.57
CA ILE A 118 -14.02 -14.21 17.55
C ILE A 118 -15.45 -14.35 18.06
N SER A 119 -15.86 -13.46 18.96
CA SER A 119 -17.22 -13.35 19.46
C SER A 119 -17.64 -11.89 19.53
N VAL A 120 -18.95 -11.64 19.41
CA VAL A 120 -19.54 -10.30 19.45
C VAL A 120 -20.67 -10.26 20.46
N SER A 121 -20.89 -9.09 21.07
CA SER A 121 -21.95 -8.90 22.07
C SER A 121 -23.37 -9.03 21.48
N ASN A 122 -23.53 -8.74 20.19
CA ASN A 122 -24.78 -8.92 19.45
C ASN A 122 -24.46 -9.47 18.04
N PRO A 123 -24.90 -10.69 17.68
CA PRO A 123 -24.63 -11.27 16.36
C PRO A 123 -25.53 -10.70 15.23
N ASN A 124 -26.57 -9.92 15.55
CA ASN A 124 -27.47 -9.30 14.57
C ASN A 124 -27.70 -7.81 14.91
N PRO A 125 -26.64 -6.98 14.91
CA PRO A 125 -26.76 -5.59 15.32
C PRO A 125 -27.48 -4.73 14.28
N SER A 126 -28.00 -3.60 14.73
CA SER A 126 -28.50 -2.53 13.87
C SER A 126 -27.37 -1.60 13.43
N SER A 127 -27.51 -0.95 12.27
CA SER A 127 -26.56 0.07 11.82
C SER A 127 -26.43 1.21 12.84
N GLY A 128 -25.22 1.69 13.12
CA GLY A 128 -25.00 2.70 14.15
C GLY A 128 -24.96 2.17 15.59
N GLU A 129 -25.31 0.90 15.82
CA GLU A 129 -25.26 0.28 17.15
C GLU A 129 -23.81 0.15 17.65
N GLY A 130 -23.64 0.33 18.96
CA GLY A 130 -22.39 0.02 19.65
C GLY A 130 -22.23 -1.49 19.82
N LEU A 131 -21.12 -2.03 19.36
CA LEU A 131 -20.80 -3.45 19.41
C LEU A 131 -19.48 -3.66 20.16
N THR A 132 -19.42 -4.72 20.97
CA THR A 132 -18.17 -5.19 21.57
C THR A 132 -17.76 -6.50 20.92
N ALA A 133 -16.56 -6.55 20.36
CA ALA A 133 -15.93 -7.77 19.88
C ALA A 133 -14.89 -8.26 20.87
N THR A 134 -14.78 -9.57 21.03
CA THR A 134 -13.77 -10.26 21.83
C THR A 134 -13.12 -11.34 20.99
N TRP A 135 -11.79 -11.37 20.94
CA TRP A 135 -11.03 -12.34 20.17
C TRP A 135 -9.88 -12.92 20.98
N THR A 136 -9.48 -14.14 20.62
CA THR A 136 -8.34 -14.84 21.21
C THR A 136 -7.29 -15.10 20.14
N VAL A 137 -6.04 -14.75 20.43
CA VAL A 137 -4.90 -15.00 19.56
C VAL A 137 -3.93 -15.91 20.29
N THR A 138 -3.40 -16.91 19.59
CA THR A 138 -2.45 -17.89 20.09
C THR A 138 -1.20 -17.88 19.26
N ASN A 139 -0.03 -17.93 19.91
CA ASN A 139 1.22 -18.16 19.22
C ASN A 139 1.40 -19.66 18.94
N ARG A 140 1.10 -20.11 17.72
CA ARG A 140 1.31 -21.49 17.24
C ARG A 140 2.69 -21.74 16.66
N GLY A 141 3.59 -20.76 16.82
CA GLY A 141 4.97 -20.85 16.36
C GLY A 141 5.83 -21.73 17.24
N THR A 142 7.13 -21.74 16.96
CA THR A 142 8.12 -22.55 17.70
C THR A 142 9.02 -21.69 18.59
N ARG A 143 8.67 -20.41 18.73
CA ARG A 143 9.40 -19.40 19.49
C ARG A 143 8.47 -18.37 20.10
N ASP A 144 8.90 -17.78 21.22
CA ASP A 144 8.27 -16.61 21.82
C ASP A 144 8.31 -15.40 20.86
N THR A 145 7.34 -14.49 21.01
CA THR A 145 7.41 -13.18 20.35
C THR A 145 8.66 -12.42 20.79
N ARG A 146 9.23 -11.59 19.91
CA ARG A 146 10.43 -10.77 20.22
C ARG A 146 10.10 -9.41 20.83
N VAL A 147 8.84 -9.05 20.75
CA VAL A 147 8.24 -7.82 21.26
C VAL A 147 7.05 -8.22 22.12
N ASN A 148 6.67 -7.34 23.02
CA ASN A 148 5.53 -7.53 23.93
C ASN A 148 4.34 -6.63 23.58
N SER A 149 4.44 -5.82 22.52
CA SER A 149 3.36 -4.94 22.10
C SER A 149 3.27 -4.82 20.58
N TRP A 150 2.03 -4.73 20.09
CA TRP A 150 1.66 -4.59 18.69
C TRP A 150 0.24 -4.02 18.59
N SER A 151 -0.32 -3.93 17.37
CA SER A 151 -1.69 -3.47 17.14
C SER A 151 -2.55 -4.60 16.57
N ASP A 152 -3.71 -4.85 17.14
CA ASP A 152 -4.74 -5.69 16.52
C ASP A 152 -5.78 -4.80 15.84
N GLY A 153 -6.24 -5.20 14.65
CA GLY A 153 -7.18 -4.44 13.83
C GLY A 153 -8.54 -5.13 13.72
N LEU A 154 -9.60 -4.32 13.82
CA LEU A 154 -10.97 -4.72 13.59
C LEU A 154 -11.51 -3.97 12.39
N TYR A 155 -12.05 -4.72 11.43
CA TYR A 155 -12.50 -4.22 10.15
C TYR A 155 -13.89 -4.75 9.81
N LEU A 156 -14.66 -3.93 9.12
CA LEU A 156 -15.93 -4.34 8.53
C LEU A 156 -15.70 -4.55 7.03
N SER A 157 -16.11 -5.69 6.50
CA SER A 157 -16.03 -6.03 5.08
C SER A 157 -17.36 -6.56 4.56
N ARG A 158 -17.53 -6.54 3.23
CA ARG A 158 -18.64 -7.21 2.53
C ARG A 158 -18.36 -8.68 2.26
N ASP A 159 -17.12 -9.13 2.42
CA ASP A 159 -16.74 -10.52 2.26
C ASP A 159 -15.76 -10.96 3.36
N ALA A 160 -15.30 -12.21 3.30
CA ALA A 160 -14.47 -12.79 4.34
C ALA A 160 -12.99 -12.37 4.30
N SER A 161 -12.57 -11.61 3.28
CA SER A 161 -11.18 -11.23 3.02
C SER A 161 -10.93 -9.77 3.36
N LEU A 162 -9.75 -9.49 3.94
CA LEU A 162 -9.35 -8.12 4.25
C LEU A 162 -8.77 -7.46 2.99
N ASP A 163 -9.37 -6.37 2.54
CA ASP A 163 -8.84 -5.54 1.45
C ASP A 163 -8.89 -4.04 1.78
N TYR A 164 -8.28 -3.21 0.92
CA TYR A 164 -8.18 -1.78 1.20
C TYR A 164 -9.50 -1.02 1.09
N GLY A 165 -10.51 -1.59 0.44
CA GLY A 165 -11.87 -1.05 0.35
C GLY A 165 -12.70 -1.22 1.63
N ASP A 166 -12.24 -2.02 2.58
CA ASP A 166 -12.92 -2.25 3.85
C ASP A 166 -12.93 -1.02 4.77
N TYR A 167 -13.69 -1.11 5.87
CA TYR A 167 -13.84 -0.01 6.83
C TYR A 167 -13.12 -0.30 8.15
N PRO A 168 -12.28 0.63 8.65
CA PRO A 168 -11.64 0.49 9.96
C PRO A 168 -12.65 0.75 11.09
N LEU A 169 -12.97 -0.28 11.87
CA LEU A 169 -13.82 -0.16 13.05
C LEU A 169 -13.01 0.30 14.26
N GLN A 170 -11.90 -0.38 14.56
CA GLN A 170 -11.06 -0.09 15.72
C GLN A 170 -9.64 -0.64 15.54
N ILE A 171 -8.68 0.03 16.16
CA ILE A 171 -7.31 -0.46 16.34
C ILE A 171 -7.04 -0.58 17.84
N SER A 172 -6.61 -1.76 18.28
CA SER A 172 -6.32 -2.06 19.68
C SER A 172 -4.81 -2.21 19.88
N ALA A 173 -4.22 -1.35 20.71
CA ALA A 173 -2.85 -1.52 21.13
C ALA A 173 -2.77 -2.65 22.17
N VAL A 174 -2.19 -3.78 21.75
CA VAL A 174 -1.92 -4.91 22.64
C VAL A 174 -0.58 -4.66 23.33
N SER A 175 -0.55 -4.79 24.65
CA SER A 175 0.68 -4.72 25.45
C SER A 175 0.63 -5.78 26.54
N LEU A 176 1.43 -6.83 26.35
CA LEU A 176 1.50 -7.96 27.26
C LEU A 176 2.52 -7.65 28.35
N THR A 177 2.07 -7.79 29.60
CA THR A 177 2.91 -7.63 30.79
C THR A 177 2.63 -8.74 31.80
N GLN A 178 3.64 -9.11 32.57
CA GLN A 178 3.55 -10.04 33.68
C GLN A 178 4.36 -9.50 34.85
N ASN A 179 3.71 -9.31 36.00
CA ASN A 179 4.35 -8.75 37.21
C ASN A 179 5.02 -7.37 36.96
N GLY A 180 4.40 -6.53 36.12
CA GLY A 180 4.92 -5.20 35.79
C GLY A 180 6.11 -5.19 34.80
N GLN A 181 6.48 -6.35 34.24
CA GLN A 181 7.53 -6.47 33.23
C GLN A 181 6.95 -6.86 31.86
N PRO A 182 7.63 -6.54 30.75
CA PRO A 182 7.26 -7.01 29.42
C PRO A 182 7.09 -8.54 29.38
N LYS A 183 5.96 -9.01 28.86
CA LYS A 183 5.70 -10.44 28.63
C LYS A 183 5.76 -10.73 27.13
N TYR A 184 6.58 -11.71 26.76
CA TYR A 184 6.63 -12.25 25.40
C TYR A 184 5.70 -13.47 25.30
N LEU A 185 4.90 -13.54 24.24
CA LEU A 185 3.91 -14.60 24.08
C LEU A 185 4.61 -15.88 23.63
N LYS A 186 4.64 -16.90 24.49
CA LYS A 186 5.34 -18.16 24.24
C LYS A 186 4.56 -19.07 23.28
N PRO A 187 5.21 -20.07 22.64
CA PRO A 187 4.52 -21.12 21.90
C PRO A 187 3.40 -21.77 22.73
N GLY A 188 2.21 -21.83 22.15
CA GLY A 188 1.00 -22.36 22.77
C GLY A 188 0.32 -21.42 23.77
N GLU A 189 0.91 -20.26 24.10
CA GLU A 189 0.23 -19.26 24.91
C GLU A 189 -0.70 -18.40 24.06
N SER A 190 -1.78 -17.95 24.71
CA SER A 190 -2.80 -17.10 24.11
C SER A 190 -3.01 -15.83 24.92
N TYR A 191 -3.56 -14.81 24.27
CA TYR A 191 -4.21 -13.69 24.93
C TYR A 191 -5.62 -13.51 24.39
N THR A 192 -6.49 -12.96 25.23
CA THR A 192 -7.85 -12.56 24.84
C THR A 192 -7.95 -11.05 25.00
N TRP A 193 -8.48 -10.40 23.98
CA TRP A 193 -8.68 -8.96 23.96
C TRP A 193 -10.12 -8.63 23.59
N SER A 194 -10.60 -7.48 24.04
CA SER A 194 -11.93 -6.97 23.72
C SER A 194 -11.85 -5.51 23.32
N ALA A 195 -12.71 -5.10 22.39
CA ALA A 195 -12.85 -3.71 22.00
C ALA A 195 -14.29 -3.37 21.66
N SER A 196 -14.72 -2.17 22.07
CA SER A 196 -16.03 -1.62 21.74
C SER A 196 -15.89 -0.53 20.68
N PHE A 197 -16.81 -0.54 19.72
CA PHE A 197 -16.87 0.40 18.60
C PHE A 197 -18.31 0.59 18.14
N ASN A 198 -18.58 1.64 17.37
CA ASN A 198 -19.88 1.83 16.73
C ASN A 198 -19.83 1.35 15.29
N LEU A 199 -20.86 0.62 14.87
CA LEU A 199 -21.04 0.29 13.46
C LEU A 199 -21.34 1.54 12.64
N PRO A 200 -20.98 1.58 11.34
CA PRO A 200 -21.41 2.66 10.48
C PRO A 200 -22.94 2.81 10.48
N GLU A 201 -23.43 4.04 10.40
CA GLU A 201 -24.85 4.32 10.29
C GLU A 201 -25.32 4.10 8.84
N SER A 202 -26.62 3.81 8.65
CA SER A 202 -27.27 3.63 7.35
C SER A 202 -26.60 2.59 6.43
N ILE A 203 -26.20 1.45 7.00
CA ILE A 203 -25.76 0.26 6.28
C ILE A 203 -26.67 -0.91 6.63
N SER A 204 -26.78 -1.89 5.75
CA SER A 204 -27.51 -3.14 6.03
C SER A 204 -27.10 -4.22 5.04
N GLY A 205 -27.27 -5.47 5.45
CA GLY A 205 -26.93 -6.64 4.63
C GLY A 205 -25.94 -7.55 5.34
N ASP A 206 -25.41 -8.49 4.57
CA ASP A 206 -24.47 -9.48 5.05
C ASP A 206 -23.06 -8.88 5.03
N PHE A 207 -22.53 -8.59 6.21
CA PHE A 207 -21.16 -8.13 6.39
C PHE A 207 -20.34 -9.20 7.11
N HIS A 208 -19.04 -8.96 7.15
CA HIS A 208 -18.10 -9.73 7.94
C HIS A 208 -17.36 -8.80 8.92
N LEU A 209 -17.22 -9.24 10.16
CA LEU A 209 -16.24 -8.68 11.09
C LEU A 209 -14.94 -9.43 10.88
N ILE A 210 -13.90 -8.71 10.46
CA ILE A 210 -12.55 -9.23 10.29
C ILE A 210 -11.69 -8.74 11.45
N VAL A 211 -10.96 -9.68 12.06
CA VAL A 211 -9.90 -9.38 13.02
C VAL A 211 -8.57 -9.73 12.36
N LYS A 212 -7.57 -8.86 12.48
CA LYS A 212 -6.19 -9.14 12.11
C LYS A 212 -5.28 -8.84 13.29
N ALA A 213 -4.56 -9.84 13.77
CA ALA A 213 -3.52 -9.66 14.78
C ALA A 213 -2.28 -9.00 14.15
N ASP A 214 -1.53 -8.24 14.94
CA ASP A 214 -0.31 -7.54 14.51
C ASP A 214 -0.43 -6.78 13.18
N THR A 215 -1.53 -6.03 13.04
CA THR A 215 -1.83 -5.30 11.82
C THR A 215 -0.95 -4.06 11.63
N ALA A 216 -0.53 -3.83 10.39
CA ALA A 216 -0.04 -2.55 9.90
C ALA A 216 -1.06 -1.81 9.01
N ILE A 217 -2.31 -2.28 8.99
CA ILE A 217 -3.41 -1.72 8.18
C ILE A 217 -4.27 -0.83 9.07
N TYR A 218 -4.37 0.45 8.71
CA TYR A 218 -5.04 1.47 9.49
C TYR A 218 -6.07 2.21 8.62
N ARG A 219 -6.82 3.11 9.26
CA ARG A 219 -7.61 4.11 8.53
C ARG A 219 -6.71 4.91 7.59
N ASN A 220 -7.11 5.01 6.34
CA ASN A 220 -6.42 5.84 5.36
C ASN A 220 -6.44 7.32 5.81
N PRO A 221 -5.29 7.94 6.15
CA PRO A 221 -5.25 9.31 6.66
C PRO A 221 -5.51 10.36 5.57
N TRP A 222 -5.41 9.99 4.30
CA TRP A 222 -5.59 10.90 3.16
C TRP A 222 -7.04 10.98 2.69
N ASN A 223 -7.90 10.00 3.03
CA ASN A 223 -9.29 9.90 2.60
C ASN A 223 -9.48 10.13 1.08
N ASN A 224 -8.48 9.73 0.28
CA ASN A 224 -8.49 9.85 -1.17
C ASN A 224 -9.27 8.72 -1.85
N GLU A 225 -9.49 7.62 -1.14
CA GLU A 225 -10.25 6.47 -1.58
C GLU A 225 -11.40 6.21 -0.58
N PRO A 226 -12.66 6.12 -1.05
CA PRO A 226 -13.79 5.78 -0.21
C PRO A 226 -13.85 4.26 0.03
N SER A 227 -14.38 3.85 1.18
CA SER A 227 -14.69 2.44 1.43
C SER A 227 -15.79 1.93 0.47
N THR A 228 -15.69 0.65 0.12
CA THR A 228 -16.70 -0.07 -0.69
C THR A 228 -18.00 -0.31 0.08
N ILE A 229 -18.02 -0.14 1.41
CA ILE A 229 -19.21 -0.34 2.25
C ILE A 229 -20.28 0.70 1.95
N ARG A 230 -19.91 1.99 1.96
CA ARG A 230 -20.81 3.13 1.74
C ARG A 230 -20.01 4.39 1.41
N GLU A 231 -20.58 5.24 0.55
CA GLU A 231 -20.08 6.59 0.29
C GLU A 231 -19.92 7.40 1.59
N GLY A 232 -18.75 8.04 1.74
CA GLY A 232 -18.41 8.88 2.89
C GLY A 232 -17.71 8.15 4.05
N LEU A 233 -17.54 6.83 3.96
CA LEU A 233 -16.68 6.07 4.86
C LEU A 233 -15.25 6.04 4.33
N ALA A 234 -14.29 6.14 5.25
CA ALA A 234 -12.87 6.04 4.90
C ALA A 234 -12.48 4.59 4.63
N ALA A 235 -11.63 4.40 3.62
CA ALA A 235 -10.99 3.14 3.30
C ALA A 235 -9.80 2.84 4.25
N LEU A 236 -9.14 1.71 4.01
CA LEU A 236 -7.91 1.32 4.70
C LEU A 236 -6.66 1.75 3.93
N ALA A 237 -5.55 1.85 4.66
CA ALA A 237 -4.21 1.99 4.09
C ALA A 237 -3.20 1.29 4.98
N ARG A 238 -2.15 0.72 4.37
CA ARG A 238 -1.01 0.19 5.12
C ARG A 238 -0.07 1.34 5.50
N LEU A 239 0.19 1.51 6.80
CA LEU A 239 1.07 2.58 7.34
C LEU A 239 2.34 2.01 8.01
N GLY A 240 2.66 0.75 7.77
CA GLY A 240 3.85 0.09 8.30
C GLY A 240 4.31 -1.08 7.41
N PRO A 241 5.31 -1.85 7.87
CA PRO A 241 5.73 -3.09 7.20
C PRO A 241 4.57 -4.06 7.04
N GLU A 242 4.60 -4.91 6.02
CA GLU A 242 3.60 -5.97 5.86
C GLU A 242 3.53 -6.89 7.07
N ALA A 243 4.71 -7.16 7.63
CA ALA A 243 4.93 -8.08 8.72
C ALA A 243 4.61 -7.52 10.12
N GLY A 244 3.89 -6.40 10.18
CA GLY A 244 3.56 -5.75 11.43
C GLY A 244 4.80 -5.45 12.30
N THR A 245 4.67 -5.73 13.59
CA THR A 245 5.71 -5.55 14.62
C THR A 245 6.34 -6.89 15.03
N VAL A 246 5.56 -7.97 14.97
CA VAL A 246 5.94 -9.34 15.25
C VAL A 246 6.25 -10.00 13.91
N ASN A 247 7.53 -10.08 13.54
CA ASN A 247 7.89 -10.76 12.29
C ASN A 247 7.65 -12.28 12.40
N GLU A 248 6.69 -12.81 11.63
CA GLU A 248 6.32 -14.22 11.56
C GLU A 248 6.77 -14.89 10.24
N PHE A 249 7.25 -14.09 9.29
CA PHE A 249 7.84 -14.49 8.00
C PHE A 249 6.93 -15.43 7.20
N GLN A 250 7.18 -16.75 7.24
CA GLN A 250 6.33 -17.71 6.52
C GLN A 250 4.91 -17.80 7.12
N GLY A 251 4.75 -17.42 8.39
CA GLY A 251 3.47 -17.36 9.10
C GLY A 251 2.65 -16.09 8.83
N GLU A 252 3.23 -15.05 8.22
CA GLU A 252 2.63 -13.70 8.16
C GLU A 252 1.23 -13.60 7.52
N GLY A 253 0.85 -14.60 6.70
CA GLY A 253 -0.42 -14.62 5.99
C GLY A 253 -1.61 -15.21 6.75
N ASN A 254 -1.42 -15.76 7.96
CA ASN A 254 -2.46 -16.52 8.68
C ASN A 254 -2.98 -15.84 9.97
N ASN A 255 -2.55 -14.60 10.23
CA ASN A 255 -2.94 -13.82 11.40
C ASN A 255 -4.26 -13.04 11.23
N VAL A 256 -5.11 -13.48 10.29
CA VAL A 256 -6.41 -12.88 9.97
C VAL A 256 -7.54 -13.93 10.04
N ALA A 257 -8.67 -13.56 10.64
CA ALA A 257 -9.88 -14.38 10.69
C ALA A 257 -11.12 -13.49 10.61
N SER A 258 -12.24 -14.07 10.17
CA SER A 258 -13.50 -13.35 10.04
C SER A 258 -14.69 -14.17 10.50
N ILE A 259 -15.75 -13.47 10.93
CA ILE A 259 -17.06 -14.04 11.22
C ILE A 259 -18.14 -13.28 10.46
N ALA A 260 -19.21 -13.95 10.07
CA ALA A 260 -20.39 -13.30 9.52
C ALA A 260 -21.03 -12.39 10.57
N LEU A 261 -21.42 -11.19 10.15
CA LEU A 261 -22.09 -10.17 10.94
C LEU A 261 -23.22 -9.55 10.10
N PRO A 262 -24.40 -10.18 10.03
CA PRO A 262 -25.55 -9.59 9.36
C PRO A 262 -25.98 -8.33 10.10
N ILE A 263 -26.07 -7.19 9.39
CA ILE A 263 -26.44 -5.89 9.96
C ILE A 263 -27.82 -5.51 9.46
N THR A 264 -28.71 -5.18 10.38
CA THR A 264 -30.05 -4.65 10.07
C THR A 264 -30.02 -3.12 9.98
N LEU A 265 -30.83 -2.55 9.08
CA LEU A 265 -30.91 -1.10 8.96
C LEU A 265 -31.63 -0.53 10.19
N ALA A 266 -30.99 0.41 10.92
CA ALA A 266 -31.68 1.14 11.97
C ALA A 266 -32.78 2.03 11.37
N THR A 267 -33.86 2.25 12.12
CA THR A 267 -34.95 3.14 11.70
C THR A 267 -34.37 4.55 11.42
N PRO A 268 -34.45 5.06 10.19
CA PRO A 268 -33.89 6.38 9.88
C PRO A 268 -34.70 7.49 10.56
N PRO A 269 -34.10 8.67 10.81
CA PRO A 269 -34.84 9.84 11.29
C PRO A 269 -35.84 10.31 10.23
N ASP A 270 -37.04 10.68 10.68
CA ASP A 270 -38.08 11.29 9.85
C ASP A 270 -38.35 12.73 10.34
N LEU A 271 -37.58 13.67 9.79
CA LEU A 271 -37.71 15.09 10.12
C LEU A 271 -38.88 15.71 9.35
N GLN A 272 -39.91 16.09 10.10
CA GLN A 272 -41.14 16.73 9.62
C GLN A 272 -41.24 18.16 10.14
N VAL A 273 -41.63 19.11 9.28
CA VAL A 273 -41.98 20.46 9.73
C VAL A 273 -43.34 20.38 10.43
N ALA A 274 -43.33 20.60 11.74
CA ALA A 274 -44.51 20.55 12.58
C ALA A 274 -45.32 21.84 12.51
N THR A 275 -44.66 23.00 12.50
CA THR A 275 -45.33 24.30 12.40
C THR A 275 -44.47 25.28 11.60
N VAL A 276 -45.13 26.21 10.90
CA VAL A 276 -44.54 27.40 10.31
C VAL A 276 -45.37 28.59 10.78
N THR A 277 -44.72 29.61 11.29
CA THR A 277 -45.34 30.86 11.73
C THR A 277 -44.70 32.01 10.98
N ALA A 278 -45.53 32.90 10.43
CA ALA A 278 -45.09 34.11 9.77
C ALA A 278 -46.17 35.20 9.97
N PRO A 279 -45.83 36.48 9.84
CA PRO A 279 -46.82 37.55 9.80
C PRO A 279 -47.79 37.37 8.61
N ASP A 280 -49.08 37.62 8.82
CA ASP A 280 -50.12 37.46 7.79
C ASP A 280 -49.96 38.45 6.63
N ALA A 281 -49.31 39.60 6.87
CA ALA A 281 -48.96 40.58 5.86
C ALA A 281 -47.67 41.32 6.24
N VAL A 282 -46.91 41.75 5.23
CA VAL A 282 -45.70 42.56 5.37
C VAL A 282 -45.67 43.64 4.30
N VAL A 283 -45.06 44.79 4.61
CA VAL A 283 -44.89 45.88 3.65
C VAL A 283 -43.69 45.59 2.74
N ALA A 284 -43.77 45.97 1.47
CA ALA A 284 -42.64 45.83 0.55
C ALA A 284 -41.38 46.53 1.10
N GLY A 285 -40.25 45.81 1.12
CA GLY A 285 -39.00 46.28 1.71
C GLY A 285 -38.86 46.06 3.22
N GLN A 286 -39.91 45.60 3.90
CA GLN A 286 -39.88 45.23 5.32
C GLN A 286 -39.22 43.86 5.53
N ASN A 287 -38.42 43.75 6.59
CA ASN A 287 -37.93 42.45 7.06
C ASN A 287 -39.02 41.77 7.89
N PHE A 288 -39.17 40.47 7.71
CA PHE A 288 -40.00 39.66 8.59
C PHE A 288 -39.31 38.36 8.96
N THR A 289 -39.79 37.77 10.04
CA THR A 289 -39.25 36.51 10.56
C THR A 289 -40.25 35.40 10.31
N VAL A 290 -39.76 34.30 9.75
CA VAL A 290 -40.49 33.03 9.71
C VAL A 290 -39.95 32.17 10.84
N GLY A 291 -40.84 31.79 11.76
CA GLY A 291 -40.60 30.75 12.73
C GLY A 291 -40.98 29.41 12.15
N TYR A 292 -40.23 28.36 12.48
CA TYR A 292 -40.67 27.00 12.19
C TYR A 292 -40.23 26.04 13.29
N ARG A 293 -40.98 24.94 13.42
CA ARG A 293 -40.67 23.83 14.30
C ARG A 293 -40.51 22.57 13.49
N VAL A 294 -39.45 21.81 13.75
CA VAL A 294 -39.23 20.48 13.18
C VAL A 294 -39.40 19.43 14.28
N THR A 295 -40.06 18.32 13.97
CA THR A 295 -40.15 17.12 14.79
C THR A 295 -39.47 15.95 14.10
N ASN A 296 -38.79 15.10 14.86
CA ASN A 296 -38.37 13.80 14.38
C ASN A 296 -39.45 12.76 14.72
N ALA A 297 -40.08 12.17 13.72
CA ALA A 297 -41.09 11.11 13.84
C ALA A 297 -40.53 9.71 13.53
N GLY A 298 -39.23 9.62 13.22
CA GLY A 298 -38.51 8.38 12.92
C GLY A 298 -37.53 8.01 14.03
N GLY A 299 -36.52 7.22 13.69
CA GLY A 299 -35.45 6.84 14.62
C GLY A 299 -34.45 7.96 14.88
N ASP A 300 -33.43 7.67 15.67
CA ASP A 300 -32.45 8.68 16.08
C ASP A 300 -31.69 9.27 14.90
N THR A 301 -31.32 10.55 15.01
CA THR A 301 -30.47 11.18 14.01
C THR A 301 -29.03 10.68 14.15
N PRO A 302 -28.37 10.28 13.04
CA PRO A 302 -26.93 10.06 12.94
C PRO A 302 -26.09 11.01 13.78
N SER A 303 -25.16 10.45 14.56
CA SER A 303 -24.14 11.23 15.29
C SER A 303 -22.98 11.64 14.39
N THR A 304 -22.83 11.01 13.21
CA THR A 304 -21.68 11.26 12.32
C THR A 304 -21.73 12.63 11.65
N ARG A 305 -20.73 13.45 12.01
CA ARG A 305 -20.51 14.80 11.52
C ARG A 305 -19.96 14.75 10.09
N ARG A 306 -20.77 15.08 9.08
CA ARG A 306 -20.21 15.50 7.77
C ARG A 306 -19.40 16.77 7.99
N ALA A 307 -18.14 16.78 7.55
CA ALA A 307 -17.30 17.97 7.54
C ALA A 307 -18.05 19.12 6.82
N GLY A 308 -18.32 20.21 7.54
CA GLY A 308 -19.00 21.40 7.01
C GLY A 308 -20.48 21.56 7.37
N THR A 309 -21.12 20.57 8.01
CA THR A 309 -22.50 20.71 8.52
C THR A 309 -22.52 20.57 10.04
N THR A 310 -22.80 21.66 10.74
CA THR A 310 -23.16 21.63 12.16
C THR A 310 -24.54 20.99 12.28
N TRP A 311 -24.59 19.68 12.54
CA TRP A 311 -25.72 19.10 13.24
C TRP A 311 -25.56 19.51 14.70
N SER A 312 -26.12 20.66 15.06
CA SER A 312 -26.51 20.86 16.45
C SER A 312 -27.48 19.73 16.76
N THR A 313 -27.16 18.93 17.79
CA THR A 313 -28.05 17.92 18.37
C THR A 313 -29.44 18.55 18.45
N TYR A 314 -30.38 18.12 17.61
CA TYR A 314 -31.72 18.71 17.55
C TYR A 314 -32.51 18.25 18.79
N ARG A 315 -32.13 18.77 19.96
CA ARG A 315 -33.00 18.80 21.13
C ARG A 315 -34.13 19.78 20.84
N LYS A 316 -35.24 19.33 20.24
CA LYS A 316 -36.53 20.05 20.18
C LYS A 316 -36.42 21.59 20.09
N THR A 317 -35.55 22.15 19.25
CA THR A 317 -35.29 23.60 19.26
C THR A 317 -36.02 24.25 18.09
N ALA A 318 -36.95 25.15 18.41
CA ALA A 318 -37.52 26.09 17.46
C ALA A 318 -36.38 26.88 16.79
N SER A 319 -36.39 26.96 15.47
CA SER A 319 -35.41 27.70 14.68
C SER A 319 -36.13 28.83 13.95
N SER A 320 -35.54 30.02 13.90
CA SER A 320 -36.10 31.19 13.22
C SER A 320 -35.15 31.69 12.13
N MET A 321 -35.71 32.16 11.01
CA MET A 321 -34.96 32.74 9.90
C MET A 321 -35.59 34.07 9.48
N SER A 322 -34.78 35.12 9.35
CA SER A 322 -35.22 36.42 8.85
C SER A 322 -35.12 36.48 7.33
N ILE A 323 -36.21 36.84 6.65
CA ILE A 323 -36.30 36.96 5.20
C ILE A 323 -36.60 38.40 4.83
N ARG A 324 -35.91 38.93 3.81
CA ARG A 324 -36.14 40.26 3.24
C ARG A 324 -36.81 40.11 1.86
N ILE A 325 -37.93 40.80 1.63
CA ILE A 325 -38.52 40.87 0.29
C ILE A 325 -37.84 42.00 -0.48
N ALA A 326 -37.23 41.65 -1.62
CA ALA A 326 -36.65 42.64 -2.52
C ALA A 326 -37.75 43.55 -3.09
N THR A 327 -37.52 44.86 -3.04
CA THR A 327 -38.45 45.92 -3.43
C THR A 327 -38.86 45.94 -4.90
N SER A 328 -38.33 45.05 -5.75
CA SER A 328 -38.48 45.09 -7.20
C SER A 328 -39.59 44.21 -7.79
N ALA A 329 -40.41 43.54 -6.97
CA ALA A 329 -41.46 42.63 -7.47
C ALA A 329 -42.88 43.10 -7.14
N ILE A 330 -43.29 44.30 -7.58
CA ILE A 330 -44.71 44.65 -7.68
C ILE A 330 -44.93 45.42 -8.98
N CYS A 331 -45.40 44.73 -10.02
CA CYS A 331 -46.11 45.38 -11.13
C CYS A 331 -47.61 45.22 -10.86
N SER A 332 -48.33 46.34 -10.88
CA SER A 332 -49.72 46.52 -10.46
C SER A 332 -50.72 46.06 -11.53
N THR A 333 -51.85 45.47 -11.11
CA THR A 333 -53.22 45.79 -11.61
C THR A 333 -54.30 45.02 -10.82
N ALA A 334 -55.48 45.64 -10.68
CA ALA A 334 -56.55 45.34 -9.72
C ALA A 334 -57.95 45.21 -10.39
N ALA A 335 -58.99 44.56 -9.78
CA ALA A 335 -60.43 44.99 -9.79
C ALA A 335 -61.50 44.05 -9.13
N VAL A 336 -62.21 44.53 -8.06
CA VAL A 336 -62.90 43.98 -6.81
C VAL A 336 -64.28 43.21 -6.94
N LEU A 337 -64.59 42.21 -6.04
CA LEU A 337 -65.89 41.70 -5.41
C LEU A 337 -66.98 40.83 -6.18
N PRO A 338 -68.06 40.22 -5.55
CA PRO A 338 -68.43 39.80 -4.16
C PRO A 338 -69.04 38.35 -3.98
N ALA A 339 -69.60 38.06 -2.80
CA ALA A 339 -69.95 36.79 -2.12
C ALA A 339 -71.32 36.11 -2.38
N ALA A 340 -71.48 34.81 -2.03
CA ALA A 340 -72.68 34.22 -1.39
C ALA A 340 -72.45 32.78 -0.86
N ALA A 341 -73.04 32.48 0.30
CA ALA A 341 -72.95 31.25 1.08
C ALA A 341 -74.09 30.25 0.78
N ALA A 342 -73.89 28.94 1.03
CA ALA A 342 -74.95 28.00 1.44
C ALA A 342 -74.40 26.65 1.98
N THR A 343 -74.60 26.46 3.28
CA THR A 343 -75.00 25.27 4.06
C THR A 343 -75.19 23.88 3.40
N THR A 344 -74.70 22.86 4.13
CA THR A 344 -74.96 21.40 4.22
C THR A 344 -76.45 20.98 4.35
N PRO A 345 -76.85 19.67 4.46
CA PRO A 345 -76.23 18.35 4.14
C PRO A 345 -77.21 17.31 3.48
N ALA A 346 -76.74 16.08 3.16
CA ALA A 346 -77.36 14.75 3.47
C ALA A 346 -77.08 13.62 2.44
N SER A 347 -76.80 12.42 2.96
CA SER A 347 -76.76 11.09 2.29
C SER A 347 -78.15 10.40 2.41
N PRO A 348 -78.55 9.31 1.70
CA PRO A 348 -77.78 8.06 1.51
C PRO A 348 -77.91 7.32 0.14
N SER A 349 -77.06 6.29 -0.04
CA SER A 349 -76.91 5.31 -1.15
C SER A 349 -78.15 4.41 -1.44
N PRO A 350 -78.19 3.41 -2.38
CA PRO A 350 -77.13 2.90 -3.30
C PRO A 350 -77.57 2.42 -4.73
N ARG A 351 -76.58 1.94 -5.52
CA ARG A 351 -76.59 0.91 -6.61
C ARG A 351 -76.74 1.30 -8.11
N ARG A 352 -75.75 0.77 -8.86
CA ARG A 352 -75.72 0.19 -10.23
C ARG A 352 -75.91 1.09 -11.47
N GLY A 353 -74.85 1.14 -12.29
CA GLY A 353 -74.88 0.51 -13.62
C GLY A 353 -74.93 1.40 -14.88
N ILE A 354 -73.83 1.33 -15.65
CA ILE A 354 -73.81 1.20 -17.13
C ILE A 354 -74.12 2.45 -17.99
N SER A 355 -73.02 3.05 -18.46
CA SER A 355 -72.61 3.26 -19.87
C SER A 355 -73.35 4.23 -20.83
N LYS A 356 -72.47 4.97 -21.52
CA LYS A 356 -72.51 5.46 -22.91
C LYS A 356 -73.35 6.70 -23.26
N GLY A 357 -72.64 7.73 -23.74
CA GLY A 357 -72.95 8.29 -25.06
C GLY A 357 -73.00 9.81 -25.20
N ARG A 358 -71.93 10.35 -25.82
CA ARG A 358 -71.95 11.27 -26.98
C ARG A 358 -72.33 12.77 -26.80
N THR A 359 -71.37 13.64 -27.20
CA THR A 359 -71.45 14.79 -28.18
C THR A 359 -72.58 15.83 -28.04
N THR A 360 -72.46 17.15 -28.24
CA THR A 360 -71.42 18.14 -28.65
C THR A 360 -72.12 19.52 -28.75
N PHE A 361 -71.38 20.63 -28.56
CA PHE A 361 -71.65 22.02 -29.05
C PHE A 361 -72.93 22.71 -28.53
N SER A 362 -73.07 24.03 -28.37
CA SER A 362 -72.23 25.23 -28.50
C SER A 362 -73.08 26.42 -27.99
N SER A 363 -72.49 27.40 -27.29
CA SER A 363 -72.83 28.83 -27.43
C SER A 363 -71.98 29.69 -26.49
N LEU A 364 -71.17 30.56 -27.10
CA LEU A 364 -70.59 31.79 -26.55
C LEU A 364 -71.72 32.83 -26.30
N PRO A 365 -71.45 34.03 -25.75
CA PRO A 365 -70.35 34.53 -24.91
C PRO A 365 -70.87 35.35 -23.70
N THR A 366 -70.03 35.63 -22.69
CA THR A 366 -69.86 36.96 -22.05
C THR A 366 -68.93 36.86 -20.82
N ARG A 367 -67.83 37.63 -20.84
CA ARG A 367 -66.95 37.90 -19.68
C ARG A 367 -67.56 39.04 -18.85
N PRO A 368 -67.40 39.06 -17.52
CA PRO A 368 -66.27 39.78 -16.91
C PRO A 368 -65.71 39.08 -15.64
N GLY A 369 -64.40 39.01 -15.43
CA GLY A 369 -63.69 39.93 -14.54
C GLY A 369 -62.84 39.12 -13.56
N PHE A 370 -61.52 39.09 -13.77
CA PHE A 370 -60.54 38.27 -13.04
C PHE A 370 -59.97 39.05 -11.85
N TRP A 371 -59.81 38.38 -10.71
CA TRP A 371 -58.78 38.70 -9.72
C TRP A 371 -57.75 37.60 -9.64
N VAL A 372 -56.48 37.99 -9.68
CA VAL A 372 -55.34 37.12 -9.43
C VAL A 372 -54.76 37.53 -8.08
N THR A 373 -54.83 36.67 -7.08
CA THR A 373 -54.00 36.76 -5.87
C THR A 373 -52.59 36.31 -6.24
N ALA A 374 -51.65 37.25 -6.34
CA ALA A 374 -50.23 36.94 -6.42
C ALA A 374 -49.74 36.47 -5.04
N GLY A 375 -49.89 35.18 -4.76
CA GLY A 375 -49.27 34.56 -3.59
C GLY A 375 -47.78 34.34 -3.85
N ALA A 376 -46.92 35.13 -3.21
CA ALA A 376 -45.50 34.82 -3.10
C ALA A 376 -45.35 33.55 -2.25
N THR A 377 -45.17 32.39 -2.90
CA THR A 377 -44.95 31.13 -2.20
C THR A 377 -43.48 31.07 -1.77
N ALA A 378 -43.19 31.38 -0.51
CA ALA A 378 -41.90 31.07 0.09
C ALA A 378 -41.81 29.56 0.32
N ARG A 379 -41.16 28.85 -0.59
CA ARG A 379 -40.91 27.41 -0.46
C ARG A 379 -39.74 27.23 0.52
N VAL A 380 -40.01 26.79 1.75
CA VAL A 380 -38.94 26.30 2.64
C VAL A 380 -38.49 24.95 2.08
N ALA A 381 -37.45 24.96 1.25
CA ALA A 381 -36.89 23.74 0.70
C ALA A 381 -36.19 22.94 1.81
N LYS A 382 -36.46 21.63 1.85
CA LYS A 382 -35.60 20.65 2.54
C LYS A 382 -34.21 20.83 1.96
N SER A 383 -33.25 21.34 2.75
CA SER A 383 -31.84 21.25 2.37
C SER A 383 -31.38 19.80 2.60
N ALA A 384 -31.81 18.89 1.71
CA ALA A 384 -31.03 17.70 1.41
C ALA A 384 -30.12 18.13 0.27
N ASN A 385 -28.86 18.45 0.59
CA ASN A 385 -27.86 18.82 -0.39
C ASN A 385 -27.60 17.60 -1.29
N SER A 386 -28.29 17.55 -2.43
CA SER A 386 -27.96 16.72 -3.57
C SER A 386 -27.94 17.65 -4.79
N ALA A 387 -26.90 17.45 -5.61
CA ALA A 387 -26.53 18.18 -6.82
C ALA A 387 -25.69 19.45 -6.65
N MET A 388 -24.40 19.34 -7.00
CA MET A 388 -23.65 20.21 -7.94
C MET A 388 -22.15 19.92 -7.78
N ASN A 389 -21.28 19.96 -8.78
CA ASN A 389 -21.36 20.07 -10.24
C ASN A 389 -19.94 19.77 -10.72
N LYS A 390 -19.77 19.02 -11.82
CA LYS A 390 -18.48 18.94 -12.52
C LYS A 390 -18.21 20.32 -13.13
N THR A 391 -17.24 21.06 -12.62
CA THR A 391 -16.66 22.21 -13.31
C THR A 391 -15.23 21.87 -13.75
N THR A 392 -15.12 21.54 -15.02
CA THR A 392 -13.91 21.64 -15.84
C THR A 392 -13.21 22.98 -15.57
N ARG A 393 -12.00 22.95 -15.03
CA ARG A 393 -11.11 24.11 -14.97
C ARG A 393 -10.57 24.43 -16.38
N PRO A 394 -10.63 25.68 -16.86
CA PRO A 394 -9.89 26.07 -18.05
C PRO A 394 -8.40 26.25 -17.71
N ARG A 395 -7.53 25.78 -18.60
CA ARG A 395 -6.08 26.07 -18.60
C ARG A 395 -5.83 27.58 -18.69
N PRO A 396 -4.90 28.15 -17.92
CA PRO A 396 -4.35 29.45 -18.26
C PRO A 396 -3.32 29.27 -19.39
N ARG A 397 -3.53 29.98 -20.50
CA ARG A 397 -2.53 30.21 -21.55
C ARG A 397 -1.82 31.54 -21.24
N ASN A 398 -0.50 31.49 -21.35
CA ASN A 398 0.54 32.51 -21.17
C ASN A 398 0.24 33.94 -21.63
N ARG A 399 0.89 34.90 -20.95
CA ARG A 399 1.92 35.86 -21.44
C ARG A 399 2.30 36.73 -20.22
N SER A 400 3.55 37.11 -19.96
CA SER A 400 4.66 37.54 -20.82
C SER A 400 6.00 37.14 -20.24
#